data_AF-A0A3C0JBC1-F1
#
_entry.id   AF-A0A3C0JBC1-F1
#
_cell.length_a   1.000
_cell.length_b   1.000
_cell.length_c   1.000
_cell.angle_alpha   90.00
_cell.angle_beta   90.00
_cell.angle_gamma   90.00
#
_symmetry.space_group_name_H-M   'P 1'
#
loop_
_entity.id
_entity.type
_entity.pdbx_description
1 polymer ?
#
loop_
_entity_poly.entity_id
_entity_poly.type
_entity_poly.pdbx_seq_one_letter_code
_entity_poly.pdbx_strand_id
1 'polypeptide(L)'
;MLESEAVRRLCQRTDVAIPDALQELVRFWIDSPALAEGSDVAPWDEAFHMTLVSAAGNPEMARVHREVTEKIRIVRRLDFTQAPRVAATYAEHSAILLAIIHRDVEEACDQLTAHIAQSQKEVRKITLHMLHQARQEKCR
;
A
#
# COMPACT_ATOMS: atom_id res chain seq x y z
N MET A 1 -0.30 -4.21 -13.33
CA MET A 1 -0.43 -2.85 -12.74
C MET A 1 0.94 -2.19 -12.68
N LEU A 2 1.03 -0.85 -12.59
CA LEU A 2 2.33 -0.15 -12.54
C LEU A 2 3.17 -0.55 -11.33
N GLU A 3 2.54 -0.74 -10.17
CA GLU A 3 3.23 -1.16 -8.95
C GLU A 3 3.80 -2.59 -9.05
N SER A 4 3.07 -3.51 -9.69
CA SER A 4 3.57 -4.88 -9.94
C SER A 4 4.78 -4.88 -10.87
N GLU A 5 4.79 -4.01 -11.88
CA GLU A 5 5.96 -3.84 -12.76
C GLU A 5 7.14 -3.22 -12.01
N ALA A 6 6.89 -2.28 -11.11
CA ALA A 6 7.91 -1.69 -10.25
C ALA A 6 8.53 -2.74 -9.31
N VAL A 7 7.71 -3.55 -8.66
CA VAL A 7 8.14 -4.68 -7.81
C VAL A 7 8.96 -5.69 -8.61
N ARG A 8 8.50 -6.08 -9.80
CA ARG A 8 9.25 -6.99 -10.69
C ARG A 8 10.66 -6.47 -10.97
N ARG A 9 10.79 -5.19 -11.31
CA ARG A 9 12.10 -4.56 -11.55
C ARG A 9 12.96 -4.52 -10.30
N LEU A 10 12.38 -4.22 -9.14
CA LEU A 10 13.11 -4.22 -7.87
C LEU A 10 13.67 -5.61 -7.54
N CYS A 11 12.88 -6.66 -7.69
CA CYS A 11 13.34 -8.04 -7.46
C CYS A 11 14.44 -8.46 -8.46
N GLN A 12 14.37 -7.99 -9.71
CA GLN A 12 15.33 -8.34 -10.77
C GLN A 12 16.66 -7.56 -10.70
N ARG A 13 16.74 -6.47 -9.92
CA ARG A 13 17.99 -5.73 -9.70
C ARG A 13 18.93 -6.55 -8.82
N THR A 14 19.89 -7.19 -9.46
CA THR A 14 20.85 -8.09 -8.78
C THR A 14 22.17 -7.40 -8.43
N ASP A 15 22.49 -6.34 -9.14
CA ASP A 15 23.76 -5.61 -9.19
C ASP A 15 23.83 -4.37 -8.29
N VAL A 16 22.69 -3.94 -7.73
CA VAL A 16 22.62 -2.78 -6.84
C VAL A 16 22.06 -3.19 -5.48
N ALA A 17 22.63 -2.60 -4.43
CA ALA A 17 22.10 -2.72 -3.07
C ALA A 17 20.64 -2.26 -3.01
N ILE A 18 19.90 -2.79 -2.03
CA ILE A 18 18.51 -2.38 -1.78
C ILE A 18 18.50 -0.87 -1.51
N PRO A 19 17.69 -0.08 -2.24
CA PRO A 19 17.63 1.36 -2.05
C PRO A 19 17.33 1.74 -0.60
N ASP A 20 17.95 2.79 -0.08
CA ASP A 20 17.77 3.22 1.32
C ASP A 20 16.29 3.46 1.66
N ALA A 21 15.51 4.00 0.72
CA ALA A 21 14.08 4.18 0.88
C ALA A 21 13.31 2.86 1.13
N LEU A 22 13.73 1.74 0.52
CA LEU A 22 13.15 0.43 0.83
C LEU A 22 13.57 -0.04 2.22
N GLN A 23 14.80 0.25 2.65
CA GLN A 23 15.25 -0.09 4.00
C GLN A 23 14.50 0.71 5.08
N GLU A 24 14.11 1.96 4.80
CA GLU A 24 13.25 2.73 5.70
C GLU A 24 11.86 2.10 5.85
N LEU A 25 11.29 1.58 4.76
CA LEU A 25 10.03 0.84 4.82
C LEU A 25 10.16 -0.45 5.63
N VAL A 26 11.25 -1.21 5.46
CA VAL A 26 11.52 -2.41 6.26
C VAL A 26 11.58 -2.06 7.74
N ARG A 27 12.32 -1.00 8.09
CA ARG A 27 12.41 -0.56 9.49
C ARG A 27 11.05 -0.21 10.07
N PHE A 28 10.20 0.47 9.31
CA PHE A 28 8.89 0.88 9.80
C PHE A 28 7.89 -0.28 9.90
N TRP A 29 7.78 -1.10 8.86
CA TRP A 29 6.76 -2.14 8.76
C TRP A 29 7.12 -3.44 9.48
N ILE A 30 8.41 -3.73 9.64
CA ILE A 30 8.91 -5.02 10.15
C ILE A 30 9.65 -4.84 11.46
N ASP A 31 10.66 -3.97 11.51
CA ASP A 31 11.58 -3.92 12.65
C ASP A 31 11.06 -3.07 13.82
N SER A 32 10.19 -2.11 13.54
CA SER A 32 9.61 -1.21 14.54
C SER A 32 8.33 -1.79 15.12
N PRO A 33 8.02 -1.52 16.40
CA PRO A 33 6.70 -1.85 16.94
C PRO A 33 5.62 -1.13 16.14
N ALA A 34 4.49 -1.82 15.94
CA ALA A 34 3.32 -1.22 15.29
C ALA A 34 2.91 0.07 16.02
N LEU A 35 2.41 1.03 15.27
CA LEU A 35 1.90 2.27 15.86
C LEU A 35 0.79 1.98 16.88
N ALA A 36 0.72 2.83 17.91
CA ALA A 36 -0.34 2.73 18.91
C ALA A 36 -1.73 2.83 18.27
N GLU A 37 -2.71 2.15 18.84
CA GLU A 37 -4.10 2.19 18.37
C GLU A 37 -4.60 3.64 18.26
N GLY A 38 -5.27 3.96 17.14
CA GLY A 38 -5.73 5.31 16.83
C GLY A 38 -4.70 6.24 16.17
N SER A 39 -3.45 5.77 15.97
CA SER A 39 -2.45 6.50 15.18
C SER A 39 -2.77 6.47 13.68
N ASP A 40 -2.38 7.51 12.95
CA ASP A 40 -2.60 7.59 11.50
C ASP A 40 -1.54 6.79 10.73
N VAL A 41 -1.95 5.62 10.25
CA VAL A 41 -1.12 4.71 9.43
C VAL A 41 -1.17 5.09 7.94
N ALA A 42 -2.15 5.89 7.51
CA ALA A 42 -2.37 6.18 6.10
C ALA A 42 -1.18 6.86 5.38
N PRO A 43 -0.44 7.80 6.00
CA PRO A 43 0.74 8.39 5.37
C PRO A 43 1.84 7.36 5.08
N TRP A 44 1.94 6.33 5.92
CA TRP A 44 2.93 5.26 5.76
C TRP A 44 2.52 4.28 4.66
N ASP A 45 1.23 3.94 4.56
CA ASP A 45 0.67 3.19 3.43
C ASP A 45 0.97 3.92 2.11
N GLU A 46 0.72 5.22 2.09
CA GLU A 46 0.98 6.05 0.94
C GLU A 46 2.46 6.06 0.52
N ALA A 47 3.35 6.24 1.51
CA ALA A 47 4.79 6.24 1.30
C ALA A 47 5.28 4.88 0.77
N PHE A 48 4.70 3.77 1.22
CA PHE A 48 5.01 2.44 0.73
C PHE A 48 4.81 2.34 -0.79
N HIS A 49 3.62 2.65 -1.30
CA HIS A 49 3.34 2.56 -2.74
C HIS A 49 4.19 3.51 -3.58
N MET A 50 4.40 4.74 -3.11
CA MET A 50 5.25 5.71 -3.83
C MET A 50 6.69 5.24 -3.92
N THR A 51 7.20 4.66 -2.85
CA THR A 51 8.59 4.20 -2.77
C THR A 51 8.83 3.01 -3.69
N LEU A 52 7.89 2.06 -3.78
CA LEU A 52 8.00 0.95 -4.74
C LEU A 52 8.13 1.47 -6.18
N VAL A 53 7.28 2.43 -6.56
CA VAL A 53 7.28 2.99 -7.92
C VAL A 53 8.52 3.84 -8.19
N SER A 54 8.95 4.67 -7.24
CA SER A 54 10.12 5.55 -7.41
C SER A 54 11.42 4.76 -7.44
N ALA A 55 11.57 3.74 -6.57
CA ALA A 55 12.75 2.91 -6.47
C ALA A 55 12.98 2.02 -7.72
N ALA A 56 11.93 1.77 -8.50
CA ALA A 56 12.02 1.06 -9.79
C ALA A 56 12.64 1.90 -10.93
N GLY A 57 12.95 3.17 -10.70
CA GLY A 57 13.85 3.96 -11.57
C GLY A 57 13.23 4.52 -12.85
N ASN A 58 11.90 4.65 -12.94
CA ASN A 58 11.26 5.38 -14.05
C ASN A 58 10.50 6.61 -13.52
N PRO A 59 11.13 7.81 -13.50
CA PRO A 59 10.52 9.01 -12.94
C PRO A 59 9.26 9.46 -13.69
N GLU A 60 9.13 9.13 -14.97
CA GLU A 60 7.93 9.49 -15.76
C GLU A 60 6.75 8.55 -15.47
N MET A 61 7.02 7.29 -15.09
CA MET A 61 6.01 6.38 -14.51
C MET A 61 5.52 6.87 -13.14
N ALA A 62 6.39 7.42 -12.29
CA ALA A 62 6.03 7.92 -10.97
C ALA A 62 5.09 9.13 -11.03
N ARG A 63 5.22 9.98 -12.06
CA ARG A 63 4.36 11.15 -12.26
C ARG A 63 2.92 10.76 -12.65
N VAL A 64 2.76 9.83 -13.60
CA VAL A 64 1.44 9.35 -14.04
C VAL A 64 0.73 8.54 -12.96
N HIS A 65 1.48 7.77 -12.14
CA HIS A 65 0.92 7.01 -11.01
C HIS A 65 0.34 7.92 -9.92
N ARG A 66 0.97 9.08 -9.66
CA ARG A 66 0.48 10.05 -8.67
C ARG A 66 -0.92 10.58 -9.01
N GLU A 67 -1.21 10.89 -10.28
CA GLU A 67 -2.52 11.40 -10.71
C GLU A 67 -3.65 10.35 -10.64
N VAL A 68 -3.34 9.07 -10.88
CA VAL A 68 -4.35 7.99 -10.86
C VAL A 68 -4.60 7.47 -9.43
N THR A 69 -3.62 7.55 -8.55
CA THR A 69 -3.67 6.97 -7.19
C THR A 69 -4.33 7.91 -6.17
N GLU A 70 -4.41 9.21 -6.45
CA GLU A 70 -4.91 10.21 -5.50
C GLU A 70 -6.41 10.05 -5.13
N LYS A 71 -7.25 9.58 -6.06
CA LYS A 71 -8.66 9.25 -5.78
C LYS A 71 -8.81 7.99 -4.91
N ILE A 72 -7.83 7.10 -4.94
CA ILE A 72 -7.80 5.87 -4.12
C ILE A 72 -7.27 6.19 -2.70
N ARG A 73 -6.36 7.17 -2.56
CA ARG A 73 -5.78 7.60 -1.26
C ARG A 73 -6.77 8.18 -0.27
N ILE A 74 -7.70 9.03 -0.72
CA ILE A 74 -8.69 9.65 0.18
C ILE A 74 -9.56 8.60 0.87
N VAL A 75 -9.86 7.48 0.20
CA VAL A 75 -10.70 6.42 0.77
C VAL A 75 -9.86 5.41 1.59
N ARG A 76 -8.58 5.21 1.29
CA ARG A 76 -7.68 4.41 2.15
C ARG A 76 -7.49 5.02 3.54
N ARG A 77 -7.48 6.35 3.66
CA ARG A 77 -7.52 7.03 4.96
C ARG A 77 -8.71 6.63 5.83
N LEU A 78 -9.86 6.34 5.23
CA LEU A 78 -11.05 5.90 5.96
C LEU A 78 -10.98 4.42 6.39
N ASP A 79 -10.20 3.59 5.68
CA ASP A 79 -10.02 2.16 5.96
C ASP A 79 -9.22 1.92 7.27
N PHE A 80 -8.32 2.83 7.62
CA PHE A 80 -7.49 2.76 8.83
C PHE A 80 -8.19 3.18 10.13
N THR A 81 -9.50 3.44 10.08
CA THR A 81 -10.32 3.62 11.28
C THR A 81 -10.60 2.30 12.02
N GLN A 82 -10.33 1.16 11.38
CA GLN A 82 -10.59 -0.18 11.93
C GLN A 82 -9.26 -0.86 12.30
N ALA A 83 -9.07 -1.20 13.59
CA ALA A 83 -7.88 -1.90 14.07
C ALA A 83 -7.53 -3.19 13.28
N PRO A 84 -8.50 -4.04 12.86
CA PRO A 84 -8.21 -5.19 12.01
C PRO A 84 -7.58 -4.84 10.66
N ARG A 85 -7.93 -3.69 10.08
CA ARG A 85 -7.38 -3.24 8.78
C ARG A 85 -5.96 -2.74 8.94
N VAL A 86 -5.65 -2.06 10.03
CA VAL A 86 -4.28 -1.68 10.40
C VAL A 86 -3.40 -2.94 10.52
N ALA A 87 -3.83 -3.91 11.32
CA ALA A 87 -3.08 -5.16 11.52
C ALA A 87 -2.87 -5.94 10.20
N ALA A 88 -3.90 -6.03 9.36
CA ALA A 88 -3.79 -6.67 8.05
C ALA A 88 -2.76 -5.95 7.15
N THR A 89 -2.76 -4.62 7.14
CA THR A 89 -1.83 -3.82 6.32
C THR A 89 -0.38 -4.02 6.76
N TYR A 90 -0.10 -4.08 8.07
CA TYR A 90 1.23 -4.43 8.58
C TYR A 90 1.69 -5.80 8.07
N ALA A 91 0.84 -6.81 8.13
CA ALA A 91 1.16 -8.17 7.67
C ALA A 91 1.40 -8.20 6.14
N GLU A 92 0.51 -7.58 5.37
CA GLU A 92 0.59 -7.50 3.91
C GLU A 92 1.85 -6.77 3.45
N HIS A 93 2.16 -5.59 4.01
CA HIS A 93 3.36 -4.83 3.64
C HIS A 93 4.64 -5.54 4.04
N SER A 94 4.68 -6.13 5.24
CA SER A 94 5.83 -6.92 5.69
C SER A 94 6.12 -8.07 4.73
N ALA A 95 5.09 -8.81 4.32
CA ALA A 95 5.24 -9.96 3.44
C ALA A 95 5.71 -9.54 2.02
N ILE A 96 5.17 -8.46 1.47
CA ILE A 96 5.61 -7.91 0.18
C ILE A 96 7.08 -7.46 0.26
N LEU A 97 7.48 -6.74 1.32
CA LEU A 97 8.87 -6.30 1.50
C LEU A 97 9.83 -7.47 1.60
N LEU A 98 9.48 -8.50 2.38
CA LEU A 98 10.29 -9.71 2.51
C LEU A 98 10.45 -10.44 1.16
N ALA A 99 9.37 -10.56 0.38
CA ALA A 99 9.45 -11.15 -0.95
C ALA A 99 10.37 -10.34 -1.89
N ILE A 100 10.30 -9.01 -1.83
CA ILE A 100 11.21 -8.13 -2.59
C ILE A 100 12.67 -8.31 -2.17
N ILE A 101 12.94 -8.34 -0.86
CA ILE A 101 14.30 -8.54 -0.32
C ILE A 101 14.88 -9.89 -0.71
N HIS A 102 14.05 -10.94 -0.67
CA HIS A 102 14.42 -12.29 -1.12
C HIS A 102 14.43 -12.45 -2.64
N ARG A 103 14.07 -11.39 -3.40
CA ARG A 103 13.99 -11.37 -4.86
C ARG A 103 13.02 -12.39 -5.44
N ASP A 104 12.00 -12.75 -4.66
CA ASP A 104 10.90 -13.59 -5.12
C ASP A 104 9.91 -12.75 -5.91
N VAL A 105 10.11 -12.70 -7.22
CA VAL A 105 9.31 -11.88 -8.14
C VAL A 105 7.85 -12.32 -8.14
N GLU A 106 7.60 -13.62 -8.10
CA GLU A 106 6.26 -14.19 -8.22
C GLU A 106 5.45 -13.87 -6.96
N GLU A 107 6.00 -14.24 -5.79
CA GLU A 107 5.36 -13.97 -4.50
C GLU A 107 5.13 -12.46 -4.29
N ALA A 108 6.12 -11.62 -4.59
CA ALA A 108 5.99 -10.17 -4.40
C ALA A 108 4.90 -9.57 -5.30
N CYS A 109 4.77 -10.04 -6.55
CA CYS A 109 3.74 -9.58 -7.47
C CYS A 109 2.34 -10.05 -7.06
N ASP A 110 2.21 -11.30 -6.63
CA ASP A 110 0.93 -11.89 -6.24
C ASP A 110 0.39 -11.25 -4.97
N GLN A 111 1.24 -11.09 -3.95
CA GLN A 111 0.86 -10.42 -2.71
C GLN A 111 0.47 -8.96 -2.92
N LEU A 112 1.23 -8.20 -3.71
CA LEU A 112 0.89 -6.81 -4.01
C LEU A 112 -0.44 -6.72 -4.77
N THR A 113 -0.68 -7.62 -5.73
CA THR A 113 -1.94 -7.63 -6.49
C THR A 113 -3.13 -7.97 -5.58
N ALA A 114 -2.97 -8.95 -4.68
CA ALA A 114 -3.98 -9.31 -3.70
C ALA A 114 -4.29 -8.17 -2.72
N HIS A 115 -3.25 -7.53 -2.17
CA HIS A 115 -3.36 -6.36 -1.30
C HIS A 115 -4.16 -5.23 -1.98
N ILE A 116 -3.80 -4.85 -3.22
CA ILE A 116 -4.51 -3.77 -3.92
C ILE A 116 -5.97 -4.15 -4.20
N ALA A 117 -6.22 -5.39 -4.62
CA ALA A 117 -7.59 -5.86 -4.87
C ALA A 117 -8.44 -5.84 -3.60
N GLN A 118 -7.86 -6.22 -2.46
CA GLN A 118 -8.53 -6.22 -1.17
C GLN A 118 -8.80 -4.79 -0.67
N SER A 119 -7.80 -3.90 -0.72
CA SER A 119 -7.96 -2.48 -0.38
C SER A 119 -9.04 -1.80 -1.23
N GLN A 120 -9.12 -2.12 -2.53
CA GLN A 120 -10.21 -1.62 -3.38
C GLN A 120 -11.60 -2.14 -2.99
N LYS A 121 -11.71 -3.39 -2.52
CA LYS A 121 -12.99 -3.95 -2.04
C LYS A 121 -13.46 -3.24 -0.78
N GLU A 122 -12.58 -3.02 0.19
CA GLU A 122 -12.92 -2.35 1.45
C GLU A 122 -13.30 -0.88 1.21
N VAL A 123 -12.57 -0.18 0.35
CA VAL A 123 -12.91 1.18 -0.11
C VAL A 123 -14.32 1.27 -0.69
N ARG A 124 -14.70 0.33 -1.57
CA ARG A 124 -16.05 0.28 -2.15
C ARG A 124 -17.12 0.03 -1.08
N LYS A 125 -16.84 -0.84 -0.11
CA LYS A 125 -17.74 -1.16 1.00
C LYS A 125 -18.01 0.07 1.88
N ILE A 126 -16.97 0.83 2.24
CA ILE A 126 -17.09 2.07 3.02
C ILE A 126 -17.91 3.10 2.25
N THR A 127 -17.60 3.32 0.97
CA THR A 127 -18.30 4.31 0.14
C THR A 127 -19.79 3.98 0.01
N LEU A 128 -20.13 2.70 -0.21
CA LEU A 128 -21.53 2.25 -0.25
C LEU A 128 -22.22 2.44 1.10
N HIS A 129 -21.54 2.12 2.21
CA HIS A 129 -22.09 2.30 3.55
C HIS A 129 -22.41 3.77 3.85
N MET A 130 -21.48 4.67 3.54
CA MET A 130 -21.66 6.12 3.71
C MET A 130 -22.83 6.66 2.87
N LEU A 131 -22.98 6.22 1.62
CA LEU A 131 -24.10 6.59 0.76
C LEU A 131 -25.45 6.09 1.31
N HIS A 132 -25.47 4.87 1.86
CA HIS A 132 -26.67 4.32 2.50
C HIS A 132 -27.06 5.09 3.76
N GLN A 133 -26.11 5.42 4.64
CA GLN A 133 -26.36 6.22 5.84
C GLN A 133 -26.87 7.62 5.49
N ALA A 134 -26.24 8.31 4.54
CA ALA A 134 -26.68 9.64 4.10
C ALA A 134 -28.10 9.65 3.50
N ARG A 135 -28.52 8.55 2.85
CA ARG A 135 -29.92 8.38 2.38
C ARG A 135 -30.90 8.18 3.53
N GLN A 136 -30.51 7.46 4.59
CA GLN A 136 -31.37 7.22 5.76
C GLN A 136 -31.52 8.47 6.64
N GLU A 137 -30.47 9.27 6.78
CA GLU A 137 -30.52 10.54 7.51
C GLU A 137 -31.39 11.60 6.82
N LYS A 138 -31.42 11.65 5.48
CA LYS A 138 -32.30 12.54 4.72
C LYS A 138 -33.79 12.14 4.73
N CYS A 139 -34.10 10.93 5.18
CA CYS A 139 -35.48 10.41 5.23
C CYS A 139 -36.08 10.46 6.65
N ARG A 140 -35.36 11.04 7.61
CA ARG A 140 -35.84 11.42 8.95
C ARG A 140 -36.14 12.91 8.98
#